data_AF-A0A562T457-F1
#
_entry.id   AF-A0A562T457-F1
#
_cell.length_a   1.000
_cell.length_b   1.000
_cell.length_c   1.000
_cell.angle_alpha   90.00
_cell.angle_beta   90.00
_cell.angle_gamma   90.00
#
_symmetry.space_group_name_H-M   'P 1'
#
loop_
_entity.id
_entity.type
_entity.pdbx_description
1 polymer ?
#
loop_
_entity_poly.entity_id
_entity_poly.type
_entity_poly.pdbx_seq_one_letter_code
_entity_poly.pdbx_strand_id
1 'polypeptide(L)'
;MRRQEKDRQDSAAAQRQDRIAGVIAGRILRFQRGWANWMQRKSEQLGRKLKIGVLVLFIAGALGCSIYILVGKRLVPIFSERQRVYVVPMSMPPRNIAEDHKIRLLEVYARLKAARIDLDSLKLSESGREELRDMLRKRPGWEDSLRTAERLMKEKLKN
;
A
#
# COMPACT_ATOMS: atom_id res chain seq x y z
N MET A 1 -29.98 -6.57 -17.17
CA MET A 1 -30.39 -5.61 -16.12
C MET A 1 -29.82 -5.93 -14.73
N ARG A 2 -29.89 -7.18 -14.23
CA ARG A 2 -29.39 -7.55 -12.87
C ARG A 2 -27.90 -7.26 -12.56
N ARG A 3 -27.01 -7.17 -13.55
CA ARG A 3 -25.59 -6.83 -13.32
C ARG A 3 -25.38 -5.35 -12.98
N GLN A 4 -26.13 -4.44 -13.62
CA GLN A 4 -26.00 -3.00 -13.36
C GLN A 4 -26.55 -2.59 -11.98
N GLU A 5 -27.54 -3.30 -11.44
CA GLU A 5 -28.02 -3.06 -10.07
C GLU A 5 -27.02 -3.50 -9.01
N LYS A 6 -26.32 -4.63 -9.25
CA LYS A 6 -25.30 -5.15 -8.35
C LYS A 6 -24.08 -4.22 -8.28
N ASP A 7 -23.60 -3.74 -9.43
CA ASP A 7 -22.45 -2.82 -9.48
C ASP A 7 -22.74 -1.47 -8.78
N ARG A 8 -24.00 -1.00 -8.84
CA ARG A 8 -24.46 0.20 -8.11
C ARG A 8 -24.55 -0.04 -6.60
N GLN A 9 -25.01 -1.21 -6.17
CA GLN A 9 -25.05 -1.58 -4.75
C GLN A 9 -23.64 -1.71 -4.14
N ASP A 10 -22.71 -2.33 -4.87
CA ASP A 10 -21.33 -2.53 -4.40
C ASP A 10 -20.59 -1.19 -4.30
N SER A 11 -20.82 -0.28 -5.27
CA SER A 11 -20.27 1.08 -5.24
C SER A 11 -20.81 1.92 -4.07
N ALA A 12 -22.11 1.81 -3.77
CA ALA A 12 -22.73 2.50 -2.65
C ALA A 12 -22.26 1.97 -1.29
N ALA A 13 -21.99 0.67 -1.17
CA ALA A 13 -21.43 0.06 0.03
C ALA A 13 -19.98 0.51 0.27
N ALA A 14 -19.14 0.53 -0.76
CA ALA A 14 -17.76 1.03 -0.69
C ALA A 14 -17.71 2.50 -0.25
N GLN A 15 -18.57 3.35 -0.83
CA GLN A 15 -18.63 4.77 -0.50
C GLN A 15 -19.07 5.03 0.97
N ARG A 16 -19.97 4.18 1.51
CA ARG A 16 -20.35 4.23 2.94
C ARG A 16 -19.19 3.80 3.84
N GLN A 17 -18.45 2.76 3.45
CA GLN A 17 -17.31 2.25 4.20
C GLN A 17 -16.17 3.27 4.26
N ASP A 18 -15.86 3.95 3.15
CA ASP A 18 -14.87 5.02 3.10
C ASP A 18 -15.25 6.21 3.97
N ARG A 19 -16.54 6.57 3.98
CA ARG A 19 -17.04 7.65 4.85
C ARG A 19 -16.90 7.30 6.33
N ILE A 20 -17.21 6.06 6.71
CA ILE A 20 -17.06 5.57 8.09
C ILE A 20 -15.57 5.52 8.47
N ALA A 21 -14.70 5.01 7.58
CA ALA A 21 -13.26 4.98 7.79
C ALA A 21 -12.68 6.40 7.98
N GLY A 22 -13.12 7.37 7.18
CA GLY A 22 -12.74 8.77 7.30
C GLY A 22 -13.16 9.38 8.65
N VAL A 23 -14.35 9.06 9.15
CA VAL A 23 -14.83 9.53 10.47
C VAL A 23 -14.02 8.92 11.61
N ILE A 24 -13.72 7.62 11.53
CA ILE A 24 -12.92 6.92 12.55
C ILE A 24 -11.49 7.47 12.55
N ALA A 25 -10.85 7.57 11.38
CA ALA A 25 -9.51 8.13 11.25
C ALA A 25 -9.45 9.58 11.77
N GLY A 26 -10.45 10.39 11.44
CA GLY A 26 -10.55 11.77 11.95
C GLY A 26 -10.68 11.83 13.48
N ARG A 27 -11.46 10.93 14.09
CA ARG A 27 -11.59 10.84 15.56
C ARG A 27 -10.28 10.39 16.23
N ILE A 28 -9.62 9.38 15.68
CA ILE A 28 -8.33 8.90 16.16
C ILE A 28 -7.30 10.03 16.12
N LEU A 29 -7.24 10.77 15.01
CA LEU A 29 -6.28 11.85 14.85
C LEU A 29 -6.53 13.00 15.84
N ARG A 30 -7.79 13.35 16.10
CA ARG A 30 -8.12 14.35 17.14
C ARG A 30 -7.73 13.88 18.53
N PHE A 31 -7.98 12.61 18.84
CA PHE A 31 -7.60 12.03 20.12
C PHE A 31 -6.07 12.01 20.30
N GLN A 32 -5.34 11.59 19.27
CA GLN A 32 -3.88 11.61 19.26
C GLN A 32 -3.32 13.03 19.48
N ARG A 33 -3.85 14.03 18.78
CA ARG A 33 -3.45 15.43 18.96
C ARG A 33 -3.78 15.95 20.35
N GLY A 34 -4.97 15.66 20.86
CA GLY A 34 -5.39 16.05 22.22
C GLY A 34 -4.51 15.41 23.29
N TRP A 35 -4.22 14.12 23.15
CA TRP A 35 -3.32 13.40 24.04
C TRP A 35 -1.89 13.93 23.97
N ALA A 36 -1.37 14.20 22.78
CA ALA A 36 -0.04 14.79 22.60
C ALA A 36 0.07 16.16 23.28
N ASN A 37 -0.92 17.03 23.09
CA ASN A 37 -0.96 18.35 23.76
C ASN A 37 -1.06 18.22 25.29
N TRP A 38 -1.86 17.26 25.78
CA TRP A 38 -1.96 16.99 27.21
C TRP A 38 -0.64 16.46 27.79
N MET A 39 -0.01 15.51 27.10
CA MET A 39 1.31 14.97 27.46
C MET A 39 2.38 16.06 27.46
N GLN A 40 2.37 16.95 26.46
CA GLN A 40 3.31 18.06 26.39
C GLN A 40 3.16 18.98 27.60
N ARG A 41 1.93 19.42 27.91
CA ARG A 41 1.65 20.25 29.09
C ARG A 41 2.06 19.58 30.40
N LYS A 42 1.79 18.28 30.54
CA LYS A 42 2.23 17.49 31.70
C LYS A 42 3.76 17.37 31.76
N SER A 43 4.42 17.19 30.63
CA SER A 43 5.87 17.08 30.55
C SER A 43 6.59 18.40 30.82
N GLU A 44 5.99 19.55 30.48
CA GLU A 44 6.55 20.88 30.77
C GLU A 44 6.55 21.19 32.27
N GLN A 45 5.54 20.72 33.00
CA GLN A 45 5.42 20.90 34.45
C GLN A 45 6.33 19.97 35.28
N LEU A 46 6.97 18.98 34.66
CA LEU A 46 7.84 18.02 35.35
C LEU A 46 9.28 18.53 35.43
N GLY A 47 9.87 18.51 36.63
CA GLY A 47 11.30 18.78 36.83
C GLY A 47 12.19 17.74 36.13
N ARG A 48 13.42 18.12 35.75
CA ARG A 48 14.38 17.25 35.02
C ARG A 48 14.58 15.88 35.70
N LYS A 49 14.62 15.85 37.04
CA LYS A 49 14.79 14.61 37.82
C LYS A 49 13.59 13.67 37.70
N LEU A 50 12.36 14.21 37.69
CA LEU A 50 11.15 13.42 37.49
C LEU A 50 11.04 12.89 36.05
N LYS A 51 11.46 13.68 35.05
CA LYS A 51 11.50 13.24 33.65
C LYS A 51 12.38 12.01 33.47
N ILE A 52 13.56 12.01 34.08
CA ILE A 52 14.48 10.87 34.04
C ILE A 52 13.86 9.67 34.76
N GLY A 53 13.27 9.86 35.94
CA GLY A 53 12.59 8.78 36.67
C GLY A 53 11.44 8.12 35.88
N VAL A 54 10.58 8.93 35.26
CA VAL A 54 9.49 8.44 34.39
C VAL A 54 10.04 7.72 33.17
N LEU A 55 11.12 8.21 32.56
CA LEU A 55 11.76 7.58 31.41
C LEU A 55 12.34 6.20 31.78
N VAL A 56 13.04 6.12 32.91
CA VAL A 56 13.60 4.85 33.40
C VAL A 56 12.48 3.85 33.71
N LEU A 57 11.41 4.29 34.37
CA LEU A 57 10.25 3.44 34.65
C LEU A 57 9.58 2.95 33.35
N PHE A 58 9.45 3.83 32.35
CA PHE A 58 8.89 3.50 31.05
C PHE A 58 9.74 2.47 30.31
N ILE A 59 11.07 2.66 30.28
CA ILE A 59 12.00 1.71 29.66
C ILE A 59 11.95 0.36 30.38
N ALA A 60 11.99 0.35 31.71
CA ALA A 60 11.89 -0.86 32.51
C ALA A 60 10.57 -1.61 32.27
N GLY A 61 9.45 -0.88 32.22
CA GLY A 61 8.14 -1.45 31.91
C GLY A 61 8.03 -1.99 30.48
N ALA A 62 8.57 -1.26 29.50
CA ALA A 62 8.59 -1.67 28.10
C ALA A 62 9.47 -2.91 27.88
N LEU A 63 10.64 -2.95 28.50
CA LEU A 63 11.52 -4.12 28.49
C LEU A 63 10.85 -5.30 29.21
N GLY A 64 10.26 -5.09 30.38
CA GLY A 64 9.50 -6.10 31.11
C GLY A 64 8.35 -6.68 30.30
N CYS A 65 7.55 -5.85 29.64
CA CYS A 65 6.48 -6.28 28.74
C CYS A 65 7.02 -7.04 27.52
N SER A 66 8.13 -6.57 26.93
CA SER A 66 8.73 -7.21 25.76
C SER A 66 9.26 -8.61 26.10
N ILE A 67 9.93 -8.74 27.25
CA ILE A 67 10.40 -10.02 27.78
C ILE A 67 9.21 -10.91 28.16
N TYR A 68 8.19 -10.37 28.83
CA TYR A 68 6.97 -11.09 29.18
C TYR A 68 6.25 -11.64 27.95
N ILE A 69 6.13 -10.87 26.87
CA ILE A 69 5.53 -11.35 25.61
C ILE A 69 6.42 -12.42 24.97
N LEU A 70 7.74 -12.24 24.96
CA LEU A 70 8.67 -13.17 24.34
C LEU A 70 8.74 -14.52 25.08
N VAL A 71 8.74 -14.47 26.41
CA VAL A 71 8.81 -15.63 27.30
C VAL A 71 7.43 -16.24 27.51
N GLY A 72 6.37 -15.44 27.62
CA GLY A 72 4.98 -15.90 27.68
C GLY A 72 4.56 -16.69 26.43
N LYS A 73 5.06 -16.32 25.25
CA LYS A 73 4.92 -17.13 24.03
C LYS A 73 5.65 -18.47 24.07
N ARG A 74 6.67 -18.63 24.92
CA ARG A 74 7.41 -19.90 25.11
C ARG A 74 6.85 -20.75 26.26
N LEU A 75 6.15 -20.13 27.22
CA LEU A 75 5.62 -20.81 28.41
C LEU A 75 4.13 -21.19 28.31
N VAL A 76 3.39 -20.66 27.34
CA VAL A 76 1.96 -20.97 27.18
C VAL A 76 1.68 -21.69 25.85
N PRO A 77 1.66 -23.04 25.83
CA PRO A 77 0.93 -23.79 24.82
C PRO A 77 -0.52 -24.06 25.23
N ILE A 78 -1.07 -23.31 26.20
CA ILE A 78 -2.36 -23.63 26.84
C ILE A 78 -3.14 -22.33 27.07
N PHE A 79 -3.69 -21.75 26.02
CA PHE A 79 -5.04 -21.17 26.04
C PHE A 79 -5.51 -21.06 24.58
N SER A 80 -6.21 -22.12 24.18
CA SER A 80 -7.22 -22.10 23.15
C SER A 80 -8.14 -20.88 23.31
N GLU A 81 -8.65 -20.42 22.17
CA GLU A 81 -9.68 -19.39 21.97
C GLU A 81 -9.26 -17.91 21.89
N ARG A 82 -9.37 -17.39 20.66
CA ARG A 82 -9.73 -16.01 20.29
C ARG A 82 -8.70 -14.89 20.45
N GLN A 83 -7.45 -15.13 20.11
CA GLN A 83 -6.68 -14.09 19.41
C GLN A 83 -6.54 -14.49 17.95
N ARG A 84 -7.53 -14.10 17.13
CA ARG A 84 -7.31 -13.91 15.70
C ARG A 84 -6.29 -12.78 15.57
N VAL A 85 -5.02 -13.10 15.76
CA VAL A 85 -3.98 -12.41 15.02
C VAL A 85 -4.39 -12.62 13.58
N TYR A 86 -4.91 -11.58 12.94
CA TYR A 86 -4.97 -11.54 11.48
C TYR A 86 -3.52 -11.49 11.01
N VAL A 87 -2.82 -12.62 11.12
CA VAL A 87 -1.83 -12.97 10.13
C VAL A 87 -2.70 -13.14 8.90
N VAL A 88 -2.76 -12.11 8.06
CA VAL A 88 -3.16 -12.34 6.68
C VAL A 88 -2.15 -13.38 6.22
N PRO A 89 -2.53 -14.66 5.99
CA PRO A 89 -1.61 -15.55 5.36
C PRO A 89 -1.30 -14.85 4.05
N MET A 90 -0.04 -14.44 3.87
CA MET A 90 0.42 -14.04 2.56
C MET A 90 0.33 -15.33 1.77
N SER A 91 -0.82 -15.54 1.13
CA SER A 91 -1.08 -16.68 0.29
C SER A 91 -0.04 -16.55 -0.81
N MET A 92 1.05 -17.30 -0.67
CA MET A 92 1.91 -17.57 -1.80
C MET A 92 0.96 -18.14 -2.85
N PRO A 93 0.81 -17.44 -3.99
CA PRO A 93 -0.15 -17.88 -4.99
C PRO A 93 0.19 -19.33 -5.33
N PRO A 94 -0.80 -20.23 -5.46
CA PRO A 94 -0.53 -21.62 -5.85
C PRO A 94 0.39 -21.62 -7.06
N ARG A 95 1.36 -22.54 -7.08
CA ARG A 95 2.46 -22.60 -8.08
C ARG A 95 1.96 -22.53 -9.53
N ASN A 96 0.69 -22.86 -9.77
CA ASN A 96 -0.01 -22.78 -11.06
C ASN A 96 -0.41 -21.35 -11.50
N ILE A 97 -0.45 -20.36 -10.58
CA ILE A 97 -0.62 -18.94 -10.94
C ILE A 97 0.69 -18.33 -11.43
N ALA A 98 1.85 -18.90 -11.08
CA ALA A 98 3.13 -18.39 -11.56
C ALA A 98 3.26 -18.53 -13.09
N GLU A 99 2.73 -19.60 -13.67
CA GLU A 99 2.68 -19.76 -15.14
C GLU A 99 1.69 -18.80 -15.78
N ASP A 100 0.48 -18.68 -15.24
CA ASP A 100 -0.55 -17.75 -15.74
C ASP A 100 -0.09 -16.28 -15.60
N HIS A 101 0.66 -15.96 -14.54
CA HIS A 101 1.28 -14.65 -14.33
C HIS A 101 2.41 -14.37 -15.32
N LYS A 102 3.25 -15.36 -15.62
CA LYS A 102 4.32 -15.24 -16.63
C LYS A 102 3.75 -15.08 -18.03
N ILE A 103 2.70 -15.83 -18.37
CA ILE A 103 1.97 -15.73 -19.64
C ILE A 103 1.34 -14.34 -19.79
N ARG A 104 0.67 -13.84 -18.75
CA ARG A 104 0.13 -12.47 -18.74
C ARG A 104 1.22 -11.39 -18.82
N LEU A 105 2.37 -11.58 -18.16
CA LEU A 105 3.51 -10.66 -18.27
C LEU A 105 4.07 -10.61 -19.69
N LEU A 106 4.20 -11.76 -20.35
CA LEU A 106 4.62 -11.87 -21.75
C LEU A 106 3.64 -11.16 -22.69
N GLU A 107 2.34 -11.34 -22.49
CA GLU A 107 1.29 -10.67 -23.27
C GLU A 107 1.33 -9.14 -23.09
N VAL A 108 1.47 -8.68 -21.84
CA VAL A 108 1.57 -7.24 -21.53
C VAL A 108 2.85 -6.65 -22.11
N TYR A 109 3.98 -7.36 -22.03
CA TYR A 109 5.24 -6.92 -22.63
C TYR A 109 5.17 -6.86 -24.16
N ALA A 110 4.52 -7.84 -24.81
CA ALA A 110 4.30 -7.84 -26.25
C ALA A 110 3.47 -6.64 -26.71
N ARG A 111 2.39 -6.31 -25.99
CA ARG A 111 1.57 -5.12 -26.27
C ARG A 111 2.35 -3.82 -26.09
N LEU A 112 3.17 -3.74 -25.05
CA LEU A 112 3.98 -2.55 -24.78
C LEU A 112 5.07 -2.35 -25.84
N LYS A 113 5.67 -3.44 -26.32
CA LYS A 113 6.63 -3.43 -27.42
C LYS A 113 5.96 -3.04 -28.74
N ALA A 114 4.76 -3.56 -29.04
CA ALA A 114 3.99 -3.17 -30.22
C ALA A 114 3.67 -1.67 -30.21
N ALA A 115 3.18 -1.14 -29.08
CA ALA A 115 2.91 0.29 -28.93
C ALA A 115 4.15 1.17 -29.17
N ARG A 116 5.34 0.69 -28.79
CA ARG A 116 6.59 1.39 -29.06
C ARG A 116 6.98 1.34 -30.55
N ILE A 117 6.79 0.20 -31.21
CA ILE A 117 7.03 0.07 -32.65
C ILE A 117 6.08 0.97 -33.45
N ASP A 118 4.82 1.03 -33.05
CA ASP A 118 3.83 1.92 -33.66
C ASP A 118 4.19 3.40 -33.46
N LEU A 119 4.73 3.76 -32.30
CA LEU A 119 5.23 5.11 -32.07
C LEU A 119 6.45 5.46 -32.91
N ASP A 120 7.37 4.51 -33.08
CA ASP A 120 8.55 4.70 -33.90
C ASP A 120 8.19 4.70 -35.40
N SER A 121 7.13 4.00 -35.82
CA SER A 121 6.62 4.06 -37.19
C SER A 121 5.95 5.41 -37.51
N LEU A 122 5.21 5.98 -36.56
CA LEU A 122 4.65 7.34 -36.66
C LEU A 122 5.73 8.41 -36.84
N LYS A 123 6.95 8.22 -36.31
CA LYS A 123 8.07 9.15 -36.49
C LYS A 123 8.66 9.14 -37.91
N LEU A 124 8.40 8.10 -38.71
CA LEU A 124 8.96 7.94 -40.06
C LEU A 124 8.20 8.73 -41.13
N SER A 125 6.89 8.96 -40.93
CA SER A 125 6.05 9.75 -41.83
C SER A 125 5.97 11.22 -41.43
N GLU A 126 5.81 12.12 -42.38
CA GLU A 126 5.54 13.53 -42.11
C GLU A 126 4.16 13.75 -41.46
N SER A 127 3.14 13.04 -41.93
CA SER A 127 1.80 13.04 -41.30
C SER A 127 1.79 12.39 -39.92
N GLY A 128 2.57 11.32 -39.72
CA GLY A 128 2.67 10.63 -38.44
C GLY A 128 3.37 11.47 -37.36
N ARG A 129 4.32 12.33 -37.76
CA ARG A 129 4.99 13.27 -36.85
C ARG A 129 4.04 14.36 -36.35
N GLU A 130 3.08 14.80 -37.16
CA GLU A 130 2.04 15.74 -36.72
C GLU A 130 1.08 15.08 -35.73
N GLU A 131 0.61 13.86 -36.03
CA GLU A 131 -0.23 13.09 -35.13
C GLU A 131 0.47 12.81 -33.78
N LEU A 132 1.76 12.47 -33.82
CA LEU A 132 2.56 12.26 -32.62
C LEU A 132 2.68 13.54 -31.77
N ARG A 133 2.88 14.70 -32.41
CA ARG A 133 2.93 16.00 -31.71
C ARG A 133 1.61 16.32 -31.03
N ASP A 134 0.49 16.04 -31.67
CA ASP A 134 -0.84 16.25 -31.09
C ASP A 134 -1.13 15.28 -29.93
N MET A 135 -0.70 14.03 -30.04
CA MET A 135 -0.77 13.07 -28.93
C MET A 135 0.06 13.51 -27.72
N LEU A 136 1.31 13.95 -27.96
CA LEU A 136 2.20 14.42 -26.89
C LEU A 136 1.70 15.71 -26.23
N ARG A 137 1.05 16.60 -26.99
CA ARG A 137 0.38 17.79 -26.43
C ARG A 137 -0.78 17.43 -25.51
N LYS A 138 -1.56 16.41 -25.86
CA LYS A 138 -2.69 15.93 -25.04
C LYS A 138 -2.23 15.17 -23.79
N ARG A 139 -1.08 14.48 -23.86
CA ARG A 139 -0.54 13.65 -22.76
C ARG A 139 0.99 13.82 -22.65
N PRO A 140 1.45 14.90 -22.01
CA PRO A 140 2.89 15.09 -21.77
C PRO A 140 3.44 13.95 -20.89
N GLY A 141 4.61 13.42 -21.24
CA GLY A 141 5.27 12.34 -20.48
C GLY A 141 4.82 10.91 -20.83
N TRP A 142 3.97 10.74 -21.84
CA TRP A 142 3.52 9.40 -22.27
C TRP A 142 4.68 8.53 -22.78
N GLU A 143 5.57 9.08 -23.61
CA GLU A 143 6.73 8.35 -24.15
C GLU A 143 7.67 7.88 -23.03
N ASP A 144 7.89 8.72 -22.01
CA ASP A 144 8.76 8.40 -20.87
C ASP A 144 8.14 7.31 -19.96
N SER A 145 6.83 7.42 -19.73
CA SER A 145 6.06 6.40 -19.01
C SER A 145 6.10 5.04 -19.71
N LEU A 146 6.01 5.03 -21.04
CA LEU A 146 6.04 3.82 -21.85
C LEU A 146 7.43 3.15 -21.81
N ARG A 147 8.50 3.96 -21.88
CA ARG A 147 9.89 3.48 -21.73
C ARG A 147 10.18 2.92 -20.34
N THR A 148 9.67 3.57 -19.30
CA THR A 148 9.84 3.12 -17.91
C THR A 148 9.09 1.81 -17.68
N ALA A 149 7.84 1.72 -18.16
CA ALA A 149 7.07 0.49 -18.09
C ALA A 149 7.74 -0.68 -18.84
N GLU A 150 8.33 -0.42 -20.02
CA GLU A 150 9.04 -1.45 -20.79
C GLU A 150 10.29 -1.95 -20.06
N ARG A 151 11.08 -1.04 -19.48
CA ARG A 151 12.26 -1.39 -18.69
C ARG A 151 11.88 -2.26 -17.48
N LEU A 152 10.88 -1.84 -16.72
CA LEU A 152 10.42 -2.56 -15.53
C LEU A 152 9.86 -3.95 -15.88
N MET A 153 9.10 -4.07 -16.97
CA MET A 153 8.58 -5.36 -17.42
C MET A 153 9.70 -6.29 -17.92
N LYS A 154 10.69 -5.75 -18.63
CA LYS A 154 11.87 -6.51 -19.08
C LYS A 154 12.68 -7.05 -17.90
N GLU A 155 12.86 -6.27 -16.84
CA GLU A 155 13.53 -6.71 -15.61
C GLU A 155 12.73 -7.81 -14.89
N LYS A 156 11.40 -7.66 -14.80
CA LYS A 156 10.50 -8.67 -14.21
C LYS A 156 10.42 -9.97 -14.99
N LEU A 157 10.73 -9.96 -16.30
CA LEU A 157 10.79 -11.16 -17.14
C LEU A 157 12.14 -11.88 -17.07
N LYS A 158 13.21 -11.19 -16.62
CA LYS A 158 14.57 -11.74 -16.50
C LYS A 158 14.82 -12.44 -15.16
N ASN A 159 14.13 -11.99 -14.11
CA ASN A 159 14.10 -12.62 -12.78
C ASN A 159 12.98 -13.65 -12.69
#